data_AF-A0A6S7IZB9-F1
#
_entry.id   AF-A0A6S7IZB9-F1
#
_cell.length_a   1.000
_cell.length_b   1.000
_cell.length_c   1.000
_cell.angle_alpha   90.00
_cell.angle_beta   90.00
_cell.angle_gamma   90.00
#
_symmetry.space_group_name_H-M   'P 1'
#
loop_
_entity.id
_entity.type
_entity.pdbx_description
1 polymer ?
#
loop_
_entity_poly.entity_id
_entity_poly.type
_entity_poly.pdbx_seq_one_letter_code
_entity_poly.pdbx_strand_id
1 'polypeptide(L)'
;MTNMMGDESNKQVESLEDTGRTETSIQKEISKLEYYLEGTDELTREIDVEEIKTTVKQTSKITSKLSELISQLEEFKIDSGISPRTVRQWEKDIKAKYAELLLDKEKFESRKRRNQEESERRKWEAEQQLEEAAIIERHEREQKLWEQNCKPSWKLLRNVWS
;
A
#
# COMPACT_ATOMS: atom_id res chain seq x y z
N MET A 1 -6.00 31.56 -54.22
CA MET A 1 -5.72 30.16 -53.83
C MET A 1 -4.44 30.21 -53.01
N THR A 2 -4.55 30.37 -51.69
CA THR A 2 -3.38 30.59 -50.83
C THR A 2 -3.71 30.08 -49.42
N ASN A 3 -2.76 29.32 -48.86
CA ASN A 3 -2.67 28.83 -47.47
C ASN A 3 -3.64 27.74 -46.99
N MET A 4 -3.49 26.50 -47.47
CA MET A 4 -3.92 25.31 -46.69
C MET A 4 -2.74 24.40 -46.27
N MET A 5 -1.55 24.54 -46.89
CA MET A 5 -0.38 23.71 -46.55
C MET A 5 0.43 24.20 -45.33
N GLY A 6 0.22 25.45 -44.90
CA GLY A 6 0.92 26.04 -43.75
C GLY A 6 0.41 25.55 -42.38
N ASP A 7 -0.89 25.26 -42.28
CA ASP A 7 -1.52 24.87 -41.00
C ASP A 7 -1.27 23.40 -40.65
N GLU A 8 -1.23 22.49 -41.63
CA GLU A 8 -0.97 21.06 -41.38
C GLU A 8 0.49 20.80 -40.98
N SER A 9 1.44 21.54 -41.56
CA SER A 9 2.85 21.45 -41.17
C SER A 9 3.08 21.99 -39.77
N ASN A 10 2.40 23.06 -39.38
CA ASN A 10 2.52 23.64 -38.04
C ASN A 10 1.89 22.73 -36.96
N LYS A 11 0.72 22.13 -37.25
CA LYS A 11 0.07 21.14 -36.37
C LYS A 11 0.88 19.85 -36.19
N GLN A 12 1.55 19.37 -37.25
CA GLN A 12 2.42 18.20 -37.16
C GLN A 12 3.66 18.45 -36.29
N VAL A 13 4.26 19.65 -36.37
CA VAL A 13 5.41 20.02 -35.54
C VAL A 13 5.02 20.16 -34.07
N GLU A 14 3.88 20.78 -33.77
CA GLU A 14 3.35 20.92 -32.41
C GLU A 14 3.01 19.55 -31.78
N SER A 15 2.38 18.66 -32.55
CA SER A 15 2.07 17.28 -32.14
C SER A 15 3.31 16.44 -31.82
N LEU A 16 4.41 16.63 -32.56
CA LEU A 16 5.69 15.96 -32.29
C LEU A 16 6.38 16.49 -31.03
N GLU A 17 6.31 17.79 -30.76
CA GLU A 17 6.85 18.36 -29.51
C GLU A 17 6.10 17.85 -28.27
N ASP A 18 4.77 17.77 -28.34
CA ASP A 18 3.94 17.29 -27.23
C ASP A 18 4.12 15.78 -26.99
N THR A 19 4.34 15.01 -28.05
CA THR A 19 4.73 13.59 -27.96
C THR A 19 6.06 13.44 -27.19
N GLY A 20 7.10 14.20 -27.56
CA GLY A 20 8.41 14.13 -26.91
C GLY A 20 8.42 14.62 -25.45
N ARG A 21 7.62 15.64 -25.13
CA ARG A 21 7.43 16.11 -23.75
C ARG A 21 6.76 15.06 -22.87
N THR A 22 5.76 14.37 -23.41
CA THR A 22 5.03 13.32 -22.69
C THR A 22 5.91 12.09 -22.47
N GLU A 23 6.69 11.67 -23.47
CA GLU A 23 7.69 10.59 -23.32
C GLU A 23 8.71 10.88 -22.23
N THR A 24 9.24 12.11 -22.21
CA THR A 24 10.18 12.55 -21.17
C THR A 24 9.53 12.53 -19.78
N SER A 25 8.25 12.89 -19.69
CA SER A 25 7.49 12.89 -18.44
C SER A 25 7.25 11.46 -17.94
N ILE A 26 6.93 10.52 -18.82
CA ILE A 26 6.83 9.09 -18.48
C ILE A 26 8.14 8.59 -17.89
N GLN A 27 9.27 8.87 -18.55
CA GLN A 27 10.58 8.41 -18.07
C GLN A 27 10.90 8.99 -16.68
N LYS A 28 10.57 10.26 -16.42
CA LYS A 28 10.74 10.88 -15.09
C LYS A 28 9.89 10.21 -14.03
N GLU A 29 8.63 9.90 -14.32
CA GLU A 29 7.75 9.21 -13.38
C GLU A 29 8.21 7.76 -13.12
N ILE A 30 8.73 7.05 -14.13
CA ILE A 30 9.36 5.74 -13.94
C ILE A 30 10.54 5.85 -12.97
N SER A 31 11.45 6.80 -13.17
CA SER A 31 12.60 6.98 -12.27
C SER A 31 12.21 7.40 -10.84
N LYS A 32 11.11 8.14 -10.68
CA LYS A 32 10.57 8.41 -9.34
C LYS A 32 10.02 7.13 -8.70
N LEU A 33 9.33 6.29 -9.47
CA LEU A 33 8.80 5.02 -8.98
C LEU A 33 9.95 4.10 -8.52
N GLU A 34 11.02 4.01 -9.32
CA GLU A 34 12.25 3.30 -8.96
C GLU A 34 12.80 3.79 -7.61
N TYR A 35 12.97 5.11 -7.47
CA TYR A 35 13.48 5.72 -6.25
C TYR A 35 12.64 5.38 -5.00
N TYR A 36 11.31 5.44 -5.09
CA TYR A 36 10.46 5.14 -3.93
C TYR A 36 10.38 3.65 -3.60
N LEU A 37 10.64 2.77 -4.57
CA LEU A 37 10.66 1.33 -4.35
C LEU A 37 12.02 0.83 -3.89
N GLU A 38 13.09 1.56 -4.22
CA GLU A 38 14.42 1.35 -3.70
C GLU A 38 14.42 1.46 -2.16
N GLY A 39 14.93 0.44 -1.48
CA GLY A 39 14.98 0.41 -0.01
C GLY A 39 13.68 0.05 0.71
N THR A 40 12.58 -0.25 0.01
CA THR A 40 11.33 -0.68 0.65
C THR A 40 11.45 -1.94 1.51
N ASP A 41 12.44 -2.80 1.20
CA ASP A 41 12.79 -3.96 2.02
C ASP A 41 13.32 -3.56 3.39
N GLU A 42 14.14 -2.50 3.47
CA GLU A 42 14.71 -1.99 4.73
C GLU A 42 13.64 -1.26 5.55
N LEU A 43 12.83 -0.41 4.90
CA LEU A 43 11.70 0.27 5.55
C LEU A 43 10.73 -0.70 6.23
N THR A 44 10.49 -1.84 5.57
CA THR A 44 9.64 -2.90 6.12
C THR A 44 10.25 -3.56 7.37
N ARG A 45 11.58 -3.67 7.44
CA ARG A 45 12.31 -4.23 8.60
C ARG A 45 12.37 -3.27 9.77
N GLU A 46 12.58 -1.99 9.49
CA GLU A 46 12.63 -0.94 10.51
C GLU A 46 11.25 -0.62 11.10
N ILE A 47 10.18 -1.07 10.44
CA ILE A 47 8.79 -0.84 10.84
C ILE A 47 8.49 0.67 10.98
N ASP A 48 9.09 1.50 10.12
CA ASP A 48 8.72 2.91 10.05
C ASP A 48 7.35 3.06 9.40
N VAL A 49 6.31 3.08 10.23
CA VAL A 49 4.92 3.12 9.79
C VAL A 49 4.59 4.38 8.99
N GLU A 50 5.21 5.51 9.30
CA GLU A 50 4.89 6.79 8.66
C GLU A 50 5.58 6.92 7.30
N GLU A 51 6.83 6.46 7.22
CA GLU A 51 7.54 6.38 5.95
C GLU A 51 6.88 5.35 5.02
N ILE A 52 6.48 4.17 5.54
CA ILE A 52 5.73 3.17 4.76
C ILE A 52 4.43 3.76 4.18
N LYS A 53 3.65 4.51 4.98
CA LYS A 53 2.43 5.17 4.49
C LYS A 53 2.73 6.18 3.39
N THR A 54 3.77 6.98 3.60
CA THR A 54 4.21 7.99 2.63
C THR A 54 4.62 7.33 1.31
N THR A 55 5.46 6.29 1.38
CA THR A 55 5.90 5.53 0.21
C THR A 55 4.74 4.91 -0.54
N VAL A 56 3.80 4.21 0.14
CA VAL A 56 2.60 3.65 -0.52
C VAL A 56 1.76 4.72 -1.22
N LYS A 57 1.61 5.89 -0.59
CA LYS A 57 0.86 7.00 -1.19
C LYS A 57 1.55 7.55 -2.43
N GLN A 58 2.86 7.74 -2.37
CA GLN A 58 3.63 8.26 -3.50
C GLN A 58 3.69 7.26 -4.66
N THR A 59 3.99 5.99 -4.40
CA THR A 59 4.03 4.97 -5.46
C THR A 59 2.67 4.84 -6.13
N SER A 60 1.57 4.84 -5.38
CA SER A 60 0.21 4.81 -5.94
C SER A 60 -0.07 6.02 -6.84
N LYS A 61 0.26 7.23 -6.38
CA LYS A 61 0.08 8.46 -7.16
C LYS A 61 0.89 8.44 -8.46
N ILE A 62 2.16 8.00 -8.39
CA ILE A 62 3.04 7.88 -9.56
C ILE A 62 2.47 6.85 -10.54
N THR A 63 1.99 5.70 -10.04
CA THR A 63 1.40 4.66 -10.89
C THR A 63 0.17 5.17 -11.64
N SER A 64 -0.73 5.91 -10.96
CA SER A 64 -1.88 6.54 -11.61
C SER A 64 -1.44 7.57 -12.65
N LYS A 65 -0.40 8.36 -12.36
CA LYS A 65 0.10 9.37 -13.30
C LYS A 65 0.76 8.74 -14.52
N LEU A 66 1.47 7.63 -14.36
CA LEU A 66 2.04 6.86 -15.47
C LEU A 66 0.94 6.36 -16.41
N SER A 67 -0.14 5.78 -15.87
CA SER A 67 -1.28 5.35 -16.69
C SER A 67 -1.90 6.51 -17.47
N GLU A 68 -2.09 7.66 -16.83
CA GLU A 68 -2.63 8.86 -17.47
C GLU A 68 -1.73 9.36 -18.62
N LEU A 69 -0.42 9.47 -18.37
CA LEU A 69 0.55 9.92 -19.38
C LEU A 69 0.67 8.96 -20.55
N ILE A 70 0.60 7.65 -20.30
CA ILE A 70 0.63 6.63 -21.35
C ILE A 70 -0.60 6.74 -22.23
N SER A 71 -1.80 6.90 -21.64
CA SER A 71 -3.03 7.10 -22.42
C SER A 71 -3.01 8.40 -23.23
N GLN A 72 -2.54 9.52 -22.64
CA GLN A 72 -2.40 10.78 -23.37
C GLN A 72 -1.45 10.66 -24.57
N LEU A 73 -0.33 9.96 -24.37
CA LEU A 73 0.63 9.75 -25.44
C LEU A 73 0.15 8.77 -26.51
N GLU A 74 -0.67 7.78 -26.13
CA GLU A 74 -1.36 6.90 -27.08
C GLU A 74 -2.24 7.73 -28.04
N GLU A 75 -3.07 8.62 -27.47
CA GLU A 75 -3.94 9.53 -28.24
C GLU A 75 -3.12 10.41 -29.18
N PHE A 76 -2.07 11.08 -28.68
CA PHE A 76 -1.21 11.92 -29.52
C PHE A 76 -0.57 11.14 -30.66
N LYS A 77 -0.04 9.95 -30.41
CA LYS A 77 0.57 9.13 -31.46
C LYS A 77 -0.45 8.74 -32.54
N ILE A 78 -1.68 8.41 -32.16
CA ILE A 78 -2.76 8.10 -33.11
C ILE A 78 -3.13 9.34 -33.92
N ASP A 79 -3.29 10.49 -33.28
CA ASP A 79 -3.63 11.76 -33.92
C ASP A 79 -2.54 12.25 -34.87
N SER A 80 -1.26 11.97 -34.58
CA SER A 80 -0.13 12.21 -35.51
C SER A 80 -0.11 11.27 -36.72
N GLY A 81 -1.04 10.31 -36.82
CA GLY A 81 -1.13 9.36 -37.92
C GLY A 81 -0.22 8.13 -37.78
N ILE A 82 0.31 7.85 -36.58
CA ILE A 82 1.08 6.61 -36.34
C ILE A 82 0.13 5.41 -36.41
N SER A 83 0.56 4.35 -37.09
CA SER A 83 -0.24 3.13 -37.21
C SER A 83 -0.64 2.56 -35.83
N PRO A 84 -1.92 2.18 -35.63
CA PRO A 84 -2.37 1.56 -34.38
C PRO A 84 -1.54 0.33 -33.97
N ARG A 85 -1.00 -0.42 -34.94
CA ARG A 85 -0.14 -1.57 -34.64
C ARG A 85 1.17 -1.14 -33.99
N THR A 86 1.77 -0.05 -34.46
CA THR A 86 3.00 0.52 -33.89
C THR A 86 2.75 1.08 -32.50
N VAL A 87 1.63 1.78 -32.31
CA VAL A 87 1.22 2.31 -31.00
C VAL A 87 1.03 1.18 -29.98
N ARG A 88 0.32 0.10 -30.34
CA ARG A 88 0.16 -1.08 -29.47
C ARG A 88 1.48 -1.75 -29.11
N GLN A 89 2.42 -1.83 -30.05
CA GLN A 89 3.75 -2.40 -29.77
C GLN A 89 4.52 -1.51 -28.78
N TRP A 90 4.49 -0.19 -28.99
CA TRP A 90 5.09 0.77 -28.07
C TRP A 90 4.48 0.69 -26.66
N GLU A 91 3.15 0.62 -26.56
CA GLU A 91 2.45 0.50 -25.28
C GLU A 91 2.88 -0.78 -24.54
N LYS A 92 2.99 -1.89 -25.28
CA LYS A 92 3.50 -3.17 -24.74
C LYS A 92 4.93 -3.03 -24.24
N ASP A 93 5.81 -2.38 -25.00
CA ASP A 93 7.22 -2.21 -24.64
C ASP A 93 7.38 -1.29 -23.42
N ILE A 94 6.60 -0.20 -23.34
CA ILE A 94 6.57 0.67 -22.17
C ILE A 94 6.04 -0.07 -20.94
N LYS A 95 4.90 -0.78 -21.06
CA LYS A 95 4.37 -1.60 -19.96
C LYS A 95 5.38 -2.63 -19.48
N ALA A 96 6.12 -3.26 -20.39
CA ALA A 96 7.17 -4.20 -20.03
C ALA A 96 8.29 -3.55 -19.20
N LYS A 97 8.72 -2.32 -19.55
CA LYS A 97 9.81 -1.61 -18.85
C LYS A 97 9.54 -1.34 -17.38
N TYR A 98 8.30 -0.98 -17.00
CA TYR A 98 7.96 -0.69 -15.60
C TYR A 98 7.12 -1.79 -14.93
N ALA A 99 6.86 -2.91 -15.62
CA ALA A 99 6.14 -4.06 -15.04
C ALA A 99 6.84 -4.63 -13.81
N GLU A 100 8.18 -4.70 -13.83
CA GLU A 100 8.97 -5.15 -12.68
C GLU A 100 8.75 -4.25 -11.46
N LEU A 101 8.67 -2.94 -11.67
CA LEU A 101 8.38 -1.97 -10.61
C LEU A 101 6.96 -2.13 -10.04
N LEU A 102 5.98 -2.50 -10.88
CA LEU A 102 4.63 -2.80 -10.39
C LEU A 102 4.62 -4.06 -9.51
N LEU A 103 5.38 -5.09 -9.89
CA LEU A 103 5.53 -6.29 -9.08
C LEU A 103 6.20 -5.99 -7.74
N ASP A 104 7.22 -5.14 -7.73
CA ASP A 104 7.90 -4.77 -6.50
C ASP A 104 7.02 -3.91 -5.59
N LYS A 105 6.22 -3.01 -6.16
CA LYS A 105 5.15 -2.30 -5.42
C LYS A 105 4.16 -3.27 -4.79
N GLU A 106 3.69 -4.28 -5.54
CA GLU A 106 2.75 -5.28 -5.02
C GLU A 106 3.36 -6.13 -3.90
N LYS A 107 4.62 -6.55 -4.05
CA LYS A 107 5.36 -7.24 -2.97
C LYS A 107 5.49 -6.38 -1.73
N PHE A 108 5.81 -5.10 -1.89
CA PHE A 108 5.91 -4.15 -0.79
C PHE A 108 4.58 -3.99 -0.05
N GLU A 109 3.48 -3.78 -0.75
CA GLU A 109 2.14 -3.68 -0.15
C GLU A 109 1.74 -4.99 0.55
N SER A 110 2.06 -6.14 -0.04
CA SER A 110 1.83 -7.45 0.57
C SER A 110 2.62 -7.67 1.86
N ARG A 111 3.86 -7.18 1.92
CA ARG A 111 4.68 -7.21 3.13
C ARG A 111 4.09 -6.30 4.22
N LYS A 112 3.74 -5.05 3.87
CA LYS A 112 3.06 -4.13 4.78
C LYS A 112 1.82 -4.76 5.40
N ARG A 113 0.95 -5.36 4.57
CA ARG A 113 -0.29 -5.99 5.05
C ARG A 113 0.00 -7.11 6.05
N ARG A 114 0.96 -8.00 5.75
CA ARG A 114 1.37 -9.07 6.67
C ARG A 114 1.88 -8.52 8.01
N ASN A 115 2.72 -7.49 7.98
CA ASN A 115 3.25 -6.87 9.19
C ASN A 115 2.13 -6.23 10.03
N GLN A 116 1.15 -5.60 9.37
CA GLN A 116 -0.01 -5.03 10.04
C GLN A 116 -0.87 -6.11 10.70
N GLU A 117 -1.22 -7.18 9.97
CA GLU A 117 -1.98 -8.33 10.49
C GLU A 117 -1.26 -8.98 11.69
N GLU A 118 0.06 -9.12 11.62
CA GLU A 118 0.85 -9.63 12.74
C GLU A 118 0.87 -8.70 13.94
N SER A 119 0.97 -7.38 13.73
CA SER A 119 0.91 -6.42 14.83
C SER A 119 -0.46 -6.42 15.50
N GLU A 120 -1.55 -6.53 14.74
CA GLU A 120 -2.92 -6.61 15.26
C GLU A 120 -3.14 -7.90 16.05
N ARG A 121 -2.66 -9.04 15.51
CA ARG A 121 -2.69 -10.32 16.20
C ARG A 121 -1.96 -10.29 17.54
N ARG A 122 -0.74 -9.74 17.58
CA ARG A 122 0.04 -9.63 18.82
C ARG A 122 -0.65 -8.75 19.87
N LYS A 123 -1.31 -7.66 19.44
CA LYS A 123 -2.08 -6.80 20.35
C LYS A 123 -3.28 -7.55 20.94
N TRP A 124 -4.02 -8.26 20.09
CA TRP A 124 -5.14 -9.08 20.51
C TRP A 124 -4.72 -10.18 21.52
N GLU A 125 -3.64 -10.90 21.21
CA GLU A 125 -3.10 -11.94 22.11
C GLU A 125 -2.69 -11.36 23.47
N ALA A 126 -2.05 -10.19 23.49
CA ALA A 126 -1.69 -9.51 24.73
C ALA A 126 -2.92 -9.07 25.54
N GLU A 127 -3.96 -8.57 24.88
CA GLU A 127 -5.22 -8.18 25.51
C GLU A 127 -5.94 -9.39 26.13
N GLN A 128 -5.98 -10.52 25.42
CA GLN A 128 -6.52 -11.78 25.93
C GLN A 128 -5.77 -12.26 27.18
N GLN A 129 -4.43 -12.22 27.17
CA GLN A 129 -3.64 -12.61 28.34
C GLN A 129 -3.88 -11.70 29.55
N LEU A 130 -4.06 -10.40 29.33
CA LEU A 130 -4.39 -9.45 30.39
C LEU A 130 -5.78 -9.73 30.98
N GLU A 131 -6.77 -10.03 30.15
CA GLU A 131 -8.13 -10.37 30.61
C GLU A 131 -8.13 -11.69 31.38
N GLU A 132 -7.47 -12.73 30.88
CA GLU A 132 -7.33 -14.01 31.57
C GLU A 132 -6.64 -13.85 32.93
N ALA A 133 -5.55 -13.07 32.98
CA ALA A 133 -4.88 -12.76 34.23
C ALA A 133 -5.79 -12.02 35.22
N ALA A 134 -6.60 -11.06 34.73
CA ALA A 134 -7.56 -10.34 35.56
C ALA A 134 -8.68 -11.23 36.10
N ILE A 135 -9.14 -12.21 35.30
CA ILE A 135 -10.14 -13.20 35.73
C ILE A 135 -9.57 -14.10 36.83
N ILE A 136 -8.36 -14.64 36.62
CA ILE A 136 -7.67 -15.48 37.61
C ILE A 136 -7.50 -14.70 38.92
N GLU A 137 -7.00 -13.47 38.84
CA GLU A 137 -6.78 -12.63 40.01
C GLU A 137 -8.09 -12.31 40.74
N ARG A 138 -9.18 -12.04 40.01
CA ARG A 138 -10.51 -11.85 40.62
C ARG A 138 -10.96 -13.11 41.36
N HIS A 139 -10.82 -14.28 40.73
CA HIS A 139 -11.22 -15.55 41.33
C HIS A 139 -10.42 -15.85 42.60
N GLU A 140 -9.11 -15.61 42.60
CA GLU A 140 -8.27 -15.76 43.79
C GLU A 140 -8.69 -14.82 44.93
N ARG A 141 -9.02 -13.56 44.61
CA ARG A 141 -9.51 -12.59 45.60
C ARG A 141 -10.83 -13.06 46.21
N GLU A 142 -11.78 -13.50 45.40
CA GLU A 142 -13.08 -14.01 45.86
C GLU A 142 -12.92 -15.26 46.73
N GLN A 143 -12.05 -16.19 46.33
CA GLN A 143 -11.74 -17.39 47.10
C GLN A 143 -11.15 -17.01 48.47
N LYS A 144 -10.17 -16.12 48.53
CA LYS A 144 -9.59 -15.63 49.80
C LYS A 144 -10.65 -15.01 50.70
N LEU A 145 -11.53 -14.18 50.15
CA LEU A 145 -12.63 -13.56 50.90
C LEU A 145 -13.61 -14.62 51.45
N TRP A 146 -13.97 -15.62 50.65
CA TRP A 146 -14.82 -16.73 51.10
C TRP A 146 -14.15 -17.54 52.22
N GLU A 147 -12.85 -17.83 52.10
CA GLU A 147 -12.11 -18.55 53.12
C GLU A 147 -12.02 -17.78 54.45
N GLN A 148 -11.86 -16.46 54.39
CA GLN A 148 -11.78 -15.62 55.58
C GLN A 148 -13.14 -15.42 56.25
N ASN A 149 -14.20 -15.19 55.47
CA ASN A 149 -15.50 -14.75 56.00
C ASN A 149 -16.50 -15.88 56.18
N CYS A 150 -16.53 -16.87 55.28
CA CYS A 150 -17.58 -17.89 55.26
C CYS A 150 -17.12 -19.21 55.89
N LYS A 151 -15.87 -19.61 55.67
CA LYS A 151 -15.31 -20.88 56.18
C LYS A 151 -15.36 -21.01 57.71
N PRO A 152 -15.11 -19.96 58.53
CA PRO A 152 -15.24 -20.04 59.99
C PRO A 152 -16.70 -20.14 60.44
N SER A 153 -17.59 -19.35 59.82
CA SER A 153 -19.03 -19.37 60.10
C SER A 153 -19.66 -20.74 59.82
N TRP A 154 -19.27 -21.38 58.71
CA TRP A 154 -19.74 -22.71 58.34
C TRP A 154 -19.23 -23.81 59.28
N LYS A 155 -17.99 -23.71 59.78
CA LYS A 155 -17.45 -24.64 60.79
C LYS A 155 -18.20 -24.53 62.12
N LEU A 156 -18.57 -23.33 62.54
CA LEU A 156 -19.36 -23.12 63.76
C LEU A 156 -20.77 -23.70 63.61
N LEU A 157 -21.44 -23.44 62.48
CA LEU A 157 -22.77 -23.99 62.20
C LEU A 157 -22.78 -25.53 62.14
N ARG A 158 -21.74 -26.13 61.54
CA ARG A 158 -21.59 -27.59 61.47
C ARG A 158 -21.42 -28.24 62.85
N ASN A 159 -20.69 -27.58 63.76
CA ASN A 159 -20.47 -28.08 65.12
C ASN A 159 -21.71 -27.91 66.02
N VAL A 160 -22.69 -27.09 65.63
CA VAL A 160 -23.97 -26.92 66.37
C VAL A 160 -25.00 -27.99 65.98
N TRP A 161 -24.81 -28.67 64.85
CA TRP A 161 -25.73 -29.66 64.28
C TRP A 161 -25.16 -31.11 64.28
N SER A 162 -24.04 -31.36 64.97
CA SER A 162 -23.54 -32.71 65.33
C SER A 162 -23.67 -32.92 66.83
#